data_AF-A0A523C1B8-F1
#
_entry.id   AF-A0A523C1B8-F1
#
_cell.length_a   1.000
_cell.length_b   1.000
_cell.length_c   1.000
_cell.angle_alpha   90.00
_cell.angle_beta   90.00
_cell.angle_gamma   90.00
#
_symmetry.space_group_name_H-M   'P 1'
#
loop_
_entity.id
_entity.type
_entity.pdbx_description
1 polymer ?
#
loop_
_entity_poly.entity_id
_entity_poly.type
_entity_poly.pdbx_seq_one_letter_code
_entity_poly.pdbx_strand_id
1 'polypeptide(L)'
;MQREGVYHVKWTDEYAGSLAEVSDYLKKLASRIGKNSLSVEGKGIQFPDGEVECSVKYQEDVDECKLTIKLQWPLEGGVDGTEEDEEE
;
A
#
# COMPACT_ATOMS: atom_id res chain seq x y z
N MET A 1 -24.74 -18.98 -11.10
CA MET A 1 -23.60 -18.96 -10.15
C MET A 1 -22.43 -18.29 -10.84
N GLN A 2 -22.31 -16.97 -10.69
CA GLN A 2 -21.18 -16.22 -11.25
C GLN A 2 -20.05 -16.28 -10.20
N ARG A 3 -18.90 -16.83 -10.59
CA ARG A 3 -17.68 -16.78 -9.78
C ARG A 3 -17.07 -15.40 -10.00
N GLU A 4 -17.33 -14.47 -9.10
CA GLU A 4 -16.62 -13.19 -9.10
C GLU A 4 -15.21 -13.44 -8.56
N GLY A 5 -14.24 -13.45 -9.47
CA GLY A 5 -12.83 -13.61 -9.13
C GLY A 5 -12.37 -12.43 -8.28
N VAL A 6 -11.69 -12.72 -7.18
CA VAL A 6 -11.03 -11.71 -6.35
C VAL A 6 -9.89 -11.10 -7.17
N TYR A 7 -10.06 -9.85 -7.59
CA TYR A 7 -9.01 -9.12 -8.32
C TYR A 7 -7.98 -8.58 -7.33
N HIS A 8 -6.83 -9.24 -7.24
CA HIS A 8 -5.66 -8.68 -6.57
C HIS A 8 -4.92 -7.75 -7.53
N VAL A 9 -5.22 -6.45 -7.50
CA VAL A 9 -4.42 -5.45 -8.23
C VAL A 9 -3.17 -5.16 -7.41
N LYS A 10 -2.02 -5.67 -7.86
CA LYS A 10 -0.71 -5.35 -7.30
C LYS A 10 -0.03 -4.31 -8.18
N TRP A 11 0.24 -3.13 -7.61
CA TRP A 11 1.01 -2.08 -8.29
C TRP A 11 2.25 -1.72 -7.48
N THR A 12 3.31 -1.31 -8.18
CA THR A 12 4.58 -0.86 -7.60
C THR A 12 5.05 0.40 -8.33
N ASP A 13 5.26 1.52 -7.63
CA ASP A 13 6.06 2.64 -8.14
C ASP A 13 7.52 2.36 -7.82
N GLU A 14 8.40 2.53 -8.80
CA GLU A 14 9.84 2.38 -8.59
C GLU A 14 10.52 3.72 -8.83
N TYR A 15 11.16 4.25 -7.78
CA TYR A 15 11.99 5.45 -7.86
C TYR A 15 13.40 5.12 -7.37
N ALA A 16 14.40 5.38 -8.21
CA ALA A 16 15.82 5.17 -7.89
C ALA A 16 16.56 6.50 -7.98
N GLY A 17 17.28 6.85 -6.92
CA GLY A 17 18.02 8.11 -6.81
C GLY A 17 18.87 8.17 -5.54
N SER A 18 19.47 9.32 -5.28
CA SER A 18 20.17 9.56 -4.02
C SER A 18 19.22 9.55 -2.81
N LEU A 19 19.74 9.34 -1.61
CA LEU A 19 18.94 9.36 -0.37
C LEU A 19 18.15 10.68 -0.20
N ALA A 20 18.74 11.80 -0.62
CA ALA A 20 18.09 13.11 -0.57
C ALA A 20 16.88 13.18 -1.51
N GLU A 21 17.03 12.66 -2.73
CA GLU A 21 15.96 12.58 -3.72
C GLU A 21 14.85 11.62 -3.30
N VAL A 22 15.20 10.45 -2.76
CA VAL A 22 14.22 9.49 -2.20
C VAL A 22 13.47 10.11 -1.02
N SER A 23 14.17 10.84 -0.14
CA SER A 23 13.53 11.54 0.98
C SER A 23 12.54 12.61 0.49
N ASP A 24 12.91 13.38 -0.52
CA ASP A 24 12.01 14.38 -1.13
C ASP A 24 10.81 13.72 -1.81
N TYR A 25 11.03 12.61 -2.53
CA TYR A 25 9.97 11.80 -3.11
C TYR A 25 8.99 11.30 -2.03
N LEU A 26 9.48 10.73 -0.93
CA LEU A 26 8.63 10.24 0.17
C LEU A 26 7.81 11.36 0.81
N LYS A 27 8.38 12.56 0.98
CA LYS A 27 7.64 13.74 1.48
C LYS A 27 6.51 14.14 0.53
N LYS A 28 6.78 14.15 -0.77
CA LYS A 28 5.76 14.42 -1.79
C LYS A 28 4.68 13.34 -1.82
N LEU A 29 5.07 12.08 -1.67
CA LEU A 29 4.15 10.94 -1.59
C LEU A 29 3.22 11.09 -0.39
N ALA A 30 3.75 11.35 0.80
CA ALA A 30 2.96 11.59 2.01
C ALA A 30 1.97 12.76 1.82
N SER A 31 2.41 13.86 1.20
CA SER A 31 1.51 14.98 0.90
C SER A 31 0.39 14.61 -0.09
N ARG A 32 0.67 13.75 -1.08
CA ARG A 32 -0.35 13.28 -2.05
C ARG A 32 -1.37 12.35 -1.39
N ILE A 33 -0.92 11.48 -0.49
CA ILE A 33 -1.78 10.59 0.31
C ILE A 33 -2.74 11.42 1.15
N GLY A 34 -2.23 12.38 1.93
CA GLY A 34 -3.07 13.25 2.77
C GLY A 34 -4.05 14.14 1.99
N LYS A 35 -3.86 14.30 0.68
CA LYS A 35 -4.77 15.03 -0.22
C LYS A 35 -5.69 14.11 -1.03
N ASN A 36 -5.65 12.80 -0.79
CA ASN A 36 -6.36 11.78 -1.57
C ASN A 36 -6.16 11.93 -3.09
N SER A 37 -4.93 12.30 -3.49
CA SER A 37 -4.57 12.69 -4.87
C SER A 37 -3.60 11.72 -5.54
N LEU A 38 -3.32 10.59 -4.87
CA LEU A 38 -2.44 9.58 -5.42
C LEU A 38 -3.15 8.89 -6.59
N SER A 39 -2.49 8.87 -7.74
CA SER A 39 -2.98 8.20 -8.94
C SER A 39 -1.93 7.24 -9.45
N VAL A 40 -2.36 6.06 -9.82
CA VAL A 40 -1.55 4.92 -10.24
C VAL A 40 -2.05 4.47 -11.60
N GLU A 41 -1.21 4.58 -12.63
CA GLU A 41 -1.58 4.23 -14.02
C GLU A 41 -2.91 4.86 -14.49
N GLY A 42 -3.18 6.09 -14.02
CA GLY A 42 -4.42 6.81 -14.33
C GLY A 42 -5.63 6.42 -13.47
N LYS A 43 -5.50 5.48 -12.52
CA LYS A 43 -6.50 5.16 -11.49
C LYS A 43 -6.19 5.89 -10.19
N GLY A 44 -7.12 6.72 -9.72
CA GLY A 44 -7.02 7.32 -8.40
C GLY A 44 -7.14 6.26 -7.30
N ILE A 45 -6.25 6.30 -6.31
CA ILE A 45 -6.39 5.52 -5.08
C ILE A 45 -7.24 6.33 -4.12
N GLN A 46 -8.33 5.73 -3.62
CA GLN A 46 -9.12 6.31 -2.54
C GLN A 46 -8.62 5.75 -1.21
N PHE A 47 -8.10 6.66 -0.38
CA PHE A 47 -7.80 6.39 1.03
C PHE A 47 -9.08 6.59 1.86
N PRO A 48 -9.29 5.77 2.91
CA PRO A 48 -10.44 5.93 3.79
C PRO A 48 -10.24 7.12 4.71
N ASP A 49 -11.34 7.69 5.18
CA ASP A 49 -11.32 8.68 6.26
C ASP A 49 -11.06 8.04 7.65
N GLY A 50 -11.10 6.70 7.73
CA GLY A 50 -10.93 5.90 8.94
C GLY A 50 -9.50 5.41 9.20
N GLU A 51 -9.39 4.28 9.88
CA GLU A 51 -8.11 3.73 10.34
C GLU A 51 -7.26 3.19 9.18
N VAL A 52 -5.99 3.59 9.17
CA VAL A 52 -4.96 3.10 8.26
C VAL A 52 -3.82 2.51 9.08
N GLU A 53 -3.50 1.25 8.82
CA GLU A 53 -2.34 0.60 9.42
C GLU A 53 -1.07 0.92 8.63
N CYS A 54 -0.01 1.29 9.34
CA CYS A 54 1.31 1.53 8.76
C CYS A 54 2.34 0.56 9.35
N SER A 55 3.01 -0.20 8.49
CA SER A 55 4.08 -1.13 8.85
C SER A 55 5.39 -0.72 8.18
N VAL A 56 6.45 -0.60 8.99
CA VAL A 56 7.80 -0.31 8.50
C VAL A 56 8.71 -1.50 8.81
N LYS A 57 9.32 -2.08 7.78
CA LYS A 57 10.26 -3.20 7.90
C LYS A 57 11.61 -2.78 7.35
N TYR A 58 12.65 -2.92 8.17
CA TYR A 58 14.05 -2.81 7.74
C TYR A 58 14.63 -4.21 7.60
N GLN A 59 15.39 -4.43 6.53
CA GLN A 59 16.14 -5.65 6.29
C GLN A 59 17.53 -5.26 5.78
N GLU A 60 18.55 -5.92 6.28
CA GLU A 60 19.94 -5.74 5.88
C GLU A 60 20.53 -7.11 5.63
N ASP A 61 21.12 -7.27 4.46
CA ASP A 61 21.83 -8.47 4.03
C ASP A 61 23.24 -8.07 3.56
N VAL A 62 24.07 -9.07 3.21
CA VAL A 62 25.47 -8.82 2.82
C VAL A 62 25.62 -7.93 1.58
N ASP A 63 24.59 -7.91 0.71
CA ASP A 63 24.62 -7.21 -0.57
C ASP A 63 23.78 -5.90 -0.58
N GLU A 64 22.77 -5.78 0.30
CA GLU A 64 21.84 -4.64 0.26
C GLU A 64 21.18 -4.31 1.61
N CYS A 65 20.78 -3.04 1.76
CA CYS A 65 19.86 -2.59 2.81
C CYS A 65 18.51 -2.22 2.17
N LYS A 66 17.42 -2.70 2.76
CA LYS A 66 16.06 -2.49 2.27
C LYS A 66 15.14 -1.96 3.36
N LEU A 67 14.51 -0.83 3.08
CA LEU A 67 13.43 -0.28 3.90
C LEU A 67 12.09 -0.43 3.15
N THR A 68 11.13 -1.12 3.75
CA THR A 68 9.78 -1.27 3.22
C THR A 68 8.79 -0.52 4.10
N ILE A 69 7.99 0.36 3.50
CA ILE A 69 6.88 1.07 4.15
C ILE A 69 5.60 0.57 3.49
N LYS A 70 4.71 -0.05 4.27
CA LYS A 70 3.42 -0.57 3.82
C LYS A 70 2.30 0.17 4.53
N LEU A 71 1.32 0.63 3.77
CA LEU A 71 0.05 1.14 4.27
C LEU A 71 -1.06 0.15 3.90
N GLN A 72 -1.93 -0.17 4.85
CA GLN A 72 -3.04 -1.10 4.66
C GLN A 72 -4.30 -0.53 5.30
N TRP A 73 -5.43 -0.70 4.62
CA TRP A 73 -6.73 -0.27 5.12
C TRP A 73 -7.83 -1.16 4.56
N PRO A 74 -8.98 -1.27 5.27
CA PRO A 74 -10.13 -2.00 4.76
C PRO A 74 -10.77 -1.27 3.56
N LEU A 75 -11.33 -2.04 2.63
CA LEU A 75 -12.16 -1.49 1.56
C LEU A 75 -13.55 -1.13 2.13
N GLU A 76 -13.92 0.15 2.08
CA GLU A 76 -15.27 0.58 2.43
C GLU A 76 -16.27 -0.02 1.43
N GLY A 77 -17.14 -0.93 1.91
CA GLY A 77 -18.09 -1.70 1.10
C GLY A 77 -17.68 -3.14 0.78
N GLY A 78 -16.54 -3.62 1.29
CA GLY A 78 -16.23 -5.04 1.34
C GLY A 78 -17.08 -5.71 2.42
N VAL A 79 -17.98 -6.59 2.00
CA VAL A 79 -18.86 -7.40 2.85
C VAL A 79 -18.13 -7.89 4.11
N ASP A 80 -18.78 -7.67 5.24
CA ASP A 80 -18.56 -8.34 6.52
C ASP A 80 -18.44 -9.85 6.30
N GLY A 81 -17.20 -10.32 6.16
CA GLY A 81 -16.82 -11.72 6.11
C GLY A 81 -16.17 -12.06 7.44
N THR A 82 -17.02 -12.05 8.45
CA THR A 82 -16.81 -12.58 9.79
C THR A 82 -16.08 -13.93 9.74
N GLU A 83 -15.09 -14.05 10.62
CA GLU A 83 -14.69 -15.24 11.41
C GLU A 83 -14.57 -16.65 10.76
N GLU A 84 -13.44 -17.28 11.11
CA GLU A 84 -13.25 -18.72 11.37
C GLU A 84 -13.36 -19.71 10.20
N ASP A 85 -12.27 -20.42 9.90
CA ASP A 85 -12.11 -21.80 10.43
C ASP A 85 -10.67 -22.31 10.20
N GLU A 86 -10.16 -22.99 11.22
CA GLU A 86 -8.96 -23.82 11.19
C GLU A 86 -9.14 -25.05 10.28
N GLU A 87 -8.04 -25.80 10.10
CA GLU A 87 -7.95 -27.19 9.59
C GLU A 87 -8.08 -27.44 8.07
N GLU A 88 -6.96 -27.75 7.41
CA GLU A 88 -6.47 -29.15 7.28
C GLU A 88 -4.96 -29.18 6.98
#